data_AF-A0A897MMY9-F1
#
_entry.id   AF-A0A897MMY9-F1
#
_cell.length_a   1.000
_cell.length_b   1.000
_cell.length_c   1.000
_cell.angle_alpha   90.00
_cell.angle_beta   90.00
_cell.angle_gamma   90.00
#
_symmetry.space_group_name_H-M   'P 1'
#
loop_
_entity.id
_entity.type
_entity.pdbx_description
1 polymer ?
#
loop_
_entity_poly.entity_id
_entity_poly.type
_entity_poly.pdbx_seq_one_letter_code
_entity_poly.pdbx_strand_id
1 'polypeptide(L)'
;MTVEERAEELASDLGVDKEEVTEDLENLVAYSVPIDEAVQSLRRKYGGGSDSTGTQSKDGIDEITTADGSVTVTARVLTVGKRSIRYQGDDQTIFEGTLADESGRIDYTAWQDFGLSAGDTLTIGNAGVREWDGKPELNLGEGTSVAVEEDPLDVPYEIGGDADLVDIETGDRGVNVEVQVAEVERRTIDGRDGETDILSGVLADETGQLPFTDWDPHPDLETEGNSVRVENAYVREYRGVPSINVSEFSTVSVLDRTVEVSDTGTRLPIGEAIDAGGVYDVEVTGHVLSVREGSGLIQRCPECDRVVQNGQCRTHGEVDGYDDLRVKAIVDDGTGTLTAVLDAEITEEIYGGGLEKAREQAREAMDQTVVADSIREEIVGREFRIRGHLSVDEYGANLDASAFAEVDDEPESRATALLTEVRG
;
A
#
# COMPACT_ATOMS: atom_id res chain seq x y z
N MET A 1 -17.78 -44.84 -15.92
CA MET A 1 -18.45 -45.40 -14.75
C MET A 1 -19.67 -44.54 -14.48
N THR A 2 -20.77 -45.14 -14.11
CA THR A 2 -22.02 -44.44 -13.74
C THR A 2 -21.94 -43.92 -12.30
N VAL A 3 -22.84 -43.00 -11.93
CA VAL A 3 -22.95 -42.44 -10.56
C VAL A 3 -23.15 -43.56 -9.54
N GLU A 4 -24.01 -44.53 -9.84
CA GLU A 4 -24.28 -45.71 -8.99
C GLU A 4 -23.03 -46.57 -8.78
N GLU A 5 -22.20 -46.79 -9.81
CA GLU A 5 -20.97 -47.58 -9.71
C GLU A 5 -19.92 -46.89 -8.82
N ARG A 6 -19.81 -45.55 -8.91
CA ARG A 6 -18.89 -44.76 -8.08
C ARG A 6 -19.35 -44.67 -6.62
N ALA A 7 -20.66 -44.53 -6.40
CA ALA A 7 -21.25 -44.53 -5.05
C ALA A 7 -21.07 -45.88 -4.35
N GLU A 8 -21.22 -46.99 -5.08
CA GLU A 8 -21.01 -48.34 -4.55
C GLU A 8 -19.55 -48.61 -4.15
N GLU A 9 -18.60 -48.20 -5.00
CA GLU A 9 -17.16 -48.27 -4.70
C GLU A 9 -16.84 -47.46 -3.44
N LEU A 10 -17.40 -46.25 -3.34
CA LEU A 10 -17.15 -45.35 -2.23
C LEU A 10 -17.77 -45.80 -0.91
N ALA A 11 -19.01 -46.27 -0.93
CA ALA A 11 -19.69 -46.79 0.25
C ALA A 11 -18.98 -48.04 0.79
N SER A 12 -18.52 -48.93 -0.11
CA SER A 12 -17.75 -50.11 0.25
C SER A 12 -16.37 -49.77 0.84
N ASP A 13 -15.69 -48.77 0.30
CA ASP A 13 -14.37 -48.33 0.77
C ASP A 13 -14.42 -47.70 2.17
N LEU A 14 -15.49 -46.95 2.46
CA LEU A 14 -15.63 -46.17 3.70
C LEU A 14 -16.49 -46.87 4.77
N GLY A 15 -17.17 -47.96 4.42
CA GLY A 15 -18.03 -48.72 5.34
C GLY A 15 -19.32 -47.98 5.72
N VAL A 16 -19.84 -47.15 4.83
CA VAL A 16 -21.04 -46.32 5.02
C VAL A 16 -22.21 -46.82 4.15
N ASP A 17 -23.41 -46.28 4.38
CA ASP A 17 -24.60 -46.70 3.67
C ASP A 17 -24.55 -46.30 2.18
N LYS A 18 -24.86 -47.25 1.30
CA LYS A 18 -24.79 -47.06 -0.15
C LYS A 18 -25.88 -46.10 -0.66
N GLU A 19 -27.06 -46.17 -0.10
CA GLU A 19 -28.22 -45.38 -0.54
C GLU A 19 -27.98 -43.90 -0.18
N GLU A 20 -27.43 -43.65 1.02
CA GLU A 20 -27.03 -42.31 1.47
C GLU A 20 -25.91 -41.69 0.62
N VAL A 21 -24.86 -42.47 0.30
CA VAL A 21 -23.76 -42.01 -0.57
C VAL A 21 -24.23 -41.76 -2.01
N THR A 22 -25.19 -42.55 -2.50
CA THR A 22 -25.73 -42.38 -3.85
C THR A 22 -26.54 -41.08 -3.94
N GLU A 23 -27.43 -40.81 -2.98
CA GLU A 23 -28.25 -39.59 -2.96
C GLU A 23 -27.38 -38.34 -2.86
N ASP A 24 -26.35 -38.35 -2.01
CA ASP A 24 -25.40 -37.25 -1.90
C ASP A 24 -24.60 -37.02 -3.20
N LEU A 25 -24.16 -38.11 -3.84
CA LEU A 25 -23.39 -38.03 -5.08
C LEU A 25 -24.25 -37.52 -6.24
N GLU A 26 -25.51 -37.95 -6.31
CA GLU A 26 -26.50 -37.45 -7.26
C GLU A 26 -26.80 -35.96 -7.04
N ASN A 27 -26.93 -35.52 -5.80
CA ASN A 27 -27.12 -34.11 -5.47
C ASN A 27 -25.93 -33.26 -5.93
N LEU A 28 -24.70 -33.66 -5.62
CA LEU A 28 -23.49 -32.93 -6.04
C LEU A 28 -23.39 -32.83 -7.57
N VAL A 29 -23.68 -33.91 -8.28
CA VAL A 29 -23.69 -33.91 -9.75
C VAL A 29 -24.85 -33.07 -10.31
N ALA A 30 -26.00 -33.00 -9.63
CA ALA A 30 -27.12 -32.15 -9.99
C ALA A 30 -26.79 -30.64 -9.85
N TYR A 31 -25.90 -30.29 -8.92
CA TYR A 31 -25.29 -28.96 -8.81
C TYR A 31 -24.03 -28.79 -9.70
N SER A 32 -23.90 -29.60 -10.74
CA SER A 32 -22.82 -29.53 -11.74
C SER A 32 -21.41 -29.74 -11.19
N VAL A 33 -21.26 -30.33 -9.98
CA VAL A 33 -19.94 -30.71 -9.45
C VAL A 33 -19.38 -31.89 -10.29
N PRO A 34 -18.14 -31.80 -10.80
CA PRO A 34 -17.51 -32.92 -11.51
C PRO A 34 -17.51 -34.21 -10.68
N ILE A 35 -17.83 -35.34 -11.31
CA ILE A 35 -18.02 -36.64 -10.61
C ILE A 35 -16.83 -37.03 -9.74
N ASP A 36 -15.60 -36.85 -10.22
CA ASP A 36 -14.41 -37.23 -9.46
C ASP A 36 -14.20 -36.33 -8.22
N GLU A 37 -14.66 -35.08 -8.27
CA GLU A 37 -14.63 -34.14 -7.15
C GLU A 37 -15.76 -34.42 -6.14
N ALA A 38 -16.95 -34.74 -6.64
CA ALA A 38 -18.06 -35.17 -5.80
C ALA A 38 -17.68 -36.41 -4.98
N VAL A 39 -16.98 -37.38 -5.58
CA VAL A 39 -16.43 -38.56 -4.88
C VAL A 39 -15.40 -38.17 -3.82
N GLN A 40 -14.50 -37.22 -4.10
CA GLN A 40 -13.52 -36.71 -3.13
C GLN A 40 -14.18 -35.98 -1.95
N SER A 41 -15.22 -35.19 -2.22
CA SER A 41 -16.00 -34.49 -1.21
C SER A 41 -16.68 -35.47 -0.25
N LEU A 42 -17.29 -36.52 -0.78
CA LEU A 42 -17.89 -37.59 0.03
C LEU A 42 -16.84 -38.43 0.77
N ARG A 43 -15.64 -38.65 0.22
CA ARG A 43 -14.52 -39.25 0.97
C ARG A 43 -14.15 -38.43 2.20
N ARG A 44 -14.17 -37.10 2.11
CA ARG A 44 -13.92 -36.23 3.26
C ARG A 44 -15.07 -36.27 4.27
N LYS A 45 -16.31 -36.19 3.78
CA LYS A 45 -17.53 -36.24 4.61
C LYS A 45 -17.61 -37.53 5.44
N TYR A 46 -17.31 -38.68 4.83
CA TYR A 46 -17.49 -40.00 5.43
C TYR A 46 -16.21 -40.65 5.96
N GLY A 47 -15.03 -40.18 5.54
CA GLY A 47 -13.74 -40.79 5.86
C GLY A 47 -12.99 -40.23 7.08
N GLY A 48 -13.45 -39.13 7.67
CA GLY A 48 -12.77 -38.45 8.79
C GLY A 48 -13.63 -38.36 10.05
N GLY A 49 -13.38 -39.23 11.04
CA GLY A 49 -13.98 -39.11 12.37
C GLY A 49 -13.30 -38.01 13.20
N SER A 50 -13.79 -36.76 13.10
CA SER A 50 -13.72 -35.68 14.10
C SER A 50 -14.24 -34.39 13.46
N ASP A 51 -15.34 -33.83 13.98
CA ASP A 51 -15.91 -32.50 13.74
C ASP A 51 -15.83 -31.98 12.29
N SER A 52 -16.83 -32.36 11.49
CA SER A 52 -17.14 -31.76 10.21
C SER A 52 -17.61 -30.31 10.39
N THR A 53 -16.70 -29.35 10.39
CA THR A 53 -17.02 -28.01 9.88
C THR A 53 -17.17 -28.17 8.37
N GLY A 54 -18.36 -28.54 7.91
CA GLY A 54 -18.66 -28.65 6.48
C GLY A 54 -18.37 -27.32 5.78
N THR A 55 -17.90 -27.37 4.54
CA THR A 55 -17.75 -26.19 3.69
C THR A 55 -19.06 -25.40 3.72
N GLN A 56 -19.02 -24.19 4.24
CA GLN A 56 -20.20 -23.36 4.38
C GLN A 56 -20.43 -22.62 3.06
N SER A 57 -21.57 -22.84 2.40
CA SER A 57 -21.99 -21.91 1.35
C SER A 57 -22.35 -20.57 2.01
N LYS A 58 -21.81 -19.48 1.46
CA LYS A 58 -22.08 -18.11 1.87
C LYS A 58 -22.87 -17.45 0.76
N ASP A 59 -23.96 -16.77 1.12
CA ASP A 59 -24.83 -16.13 0.13
C ASP A 59 -24.24 -14.80 -0.35
N GLY A 60 -23.38 -14.18 0.47
CA GLY A 60 -22.62 -12.98 0.14
C GLY A 60 -21.21 -13.00 0.73
N ILE A 61 -20.30 -12.24 0.11
CA ILE A 61 -18.93 -12.01 0.57
C ILE A 61 -18.90 -11.37 1.96
N ASP A 62 -19.82 -10.47 2.28
CA ASP A 62 -19.89 -9.79 3.58
C ASP A 62 -20.17 -10.73 4.77
N GLU A 63 -20.67 -11.94 4.50
CA GLU A 63 -20.89 -13.00 5.50
C GLU A 63 -19.62 -13.79 5.85
N ILE A 64 -18.51 -13.58 5.11
CA ILE A 64 -17.24 -14.26 5.33
C ILE A 64 -16.47 -13.55 6.44
N THR A 65 -16.02 -14.31 7.44
CA THR A 65 -15.33 -13.81 8.63
C THR A 65 -14.08 -14.62 8.92
N THR A 66 -13.17 -14.09 9.74
CA THR A 66 -11.93 -14.78 10.13
C THR A 66 -12.17 -16.05 10.96
N ALA A 67 -13.39 -16.28 11.43
CA ALA A 67 -13.78 -17.49 12.16
C ALA A 67 -14.21 -18.64 11.23
N ASP A 68 -14.43 -18.36 9.95
CA ASP A 68 -14.82 -19.38 8.97
C ASP A 68 -13.63 -20.28 8.61
N GLY A 69 -13.92 -21.55 8.28
CA GLY A 69 -12.89 -22.53 7.90
C GLY A 69 -12.68 -22.58 6.40
N SER A 70 -13.61 -23.23 5.69
CA SER A 70 -13.68 -23.20 4.23
C SER A 70 -15.08 -22.83 3.78
N VAL A 71 -15.18 -22.05 2.70
CA VAL A 71 -16.44 -21.53 2.18
C VAL A 71 -16.62 -21.88 0.70
N THR A 72 -17.88 -21.83 0.25
CA THR A 72 -18.24 -21.75 -1.16
C THR A 72 -18.92 -20.42 -1.41
N VAL A 73 -18.47 -19.68 -2.43
CA VAL A 73 -19.00 -18.36 -2.79
C VAL A 73 -19.00 -18.17 -4.30
N THR A 74 -19.97 -17.44 -4.82
CA THR A 74 -20.00 -17.00 -6.22
C THR A 74 -19.63 -15.52 -6.28
N ALA A 75 -18.58 -15.18 -7.02
CA ALA A 75 -18.07 -13.82 -7.08
C ALA A 75 -17.51 -13.47 -8.45
N ARG A 76 -17.48 -12.18 -8.75
CA ARG A 76 -16.81 -11.61 -9.92
C ARG A 76 -15.37 -11.29 -9.61
N VAL A 77 -14.46 -11.67 -10.50
CA VAL A 77 -13.03 -11.34 -10.40
C VAL A 77 -12.82 -9.87 -10.79
N LEU A 78 -12.30 -9.07 -9.86
CA LEU A 78 -11.94 -7.68 -10.13
C LEU A 78 -10.51 -7.61 -10.67
N THR A 79 -9.55 -8.16 -9.95
CA THR A 79 -8.12 -8.11 -10.29
C THR A 79 -7.48 -9.49 -10.28
N VAL A 80 -6.44 -9.66 -11.10
CA VAL A 80 -5.59 -10.86 -11.10
C VAL A 80 -4.14 -10.41 -11.21
N GLY A 81 -3.45 -10.46 -10.09
CA GLY A 81 -2.02 -10.28 -9.96
C GLY A 81 -1.26 -11.61 -9.91
N LYS A 82 0.02 -11.56 -10.26
CA LYS A 82 0.96 -12.68 -10.21
C LYS A 82 2.28 -12.22 -9.64
N ARG A 83 2.80 -12.95 -8.66
CA ARG A 83 4.10 -12.65 -8.04
C ARG A 83 4.80 -13.89 -7.50
N SER A 84 6.10 -13.76 -7.29
CA SER A 84 6.87 -14.73 -6.50
C SER A 84 6.80 -14.37 -5.02
N ILE A 85 6.61 -15.37 -4.18
CA ILE A 85 6.79 -15.26 -2.73
C ILE A 85 7.78 -16.33 -2.27
N ARG A 86 8.49 -16.05 -1.19
CA ARG A 86 9.32 -17.07 -0.55
C ARG A 86 8.55 -17.79 0.53
N TYR A 87 8.38 -19.10 0.36
CA TYR A 87 7.67 -19.94 1.30
C TYR A 87 8.52 -21.15 1.67
N GLN A 88 8.75 -21.37 2.97
CA GLN A 88 9.59 -22.45 3.50
C GLN A 88 11.03 -22.52 2.95
N GLY A 89 11.54 -21.43 2.37
CA GLY A 89 12.90 -21.33 1.85
C GLY A 89 12.99 -21.44 0.32
N ASP A 90 11.91 -21.83 -0.34
CA ASP A 90 11.79 -21.93 -1.79
C ASP A 90 10.92 -20.79 -2.35
N ASP A 91 11.19 -20.39 -3.59
CA ASP A 91 10.36 -19.43 -4.31
C ASP A 91 9.15 -20.12 -4.91
N GLN A 92 7.97 -19.60 -4.61
CA GLN A 92 6.70 -20.10 -5.08
C GLN A 92 5.95 -18.97 -5.79
N THR A 93 5.57 -19.22 -7.03
CA THR A 93 4.67 -18.34 -7.78
C THR A 93 3.25 -18.50 -7.23
N ILE A 94 2.63 -17.38 -6.92
CA ILE A 94 1.22 -17.30 -6.51
C ILE A 94 0.47 -16.35 -7.45
N PHE A 95 -0.84 -16.50 -7.44
CA PHE A 95 -1.78 -15.53 -8.01
C PHE A 95 -2.57 -14.91 -6.87
N GLU A 96 -2.94 -13.65 -7.01
CA GLU A 96 -3.63 -12.91 -5.97
C GLU A 96 -4.51 -11.84 -6.60
N GLY A 97 -5.47 -11.31 -5.87
CA GLY A 97 -6.36 -10.28 -6.39
C GLY A 97 -7.57 -10.10 -5.51
N THR A 98 -8.59 -9.46 -6.06
CA THR A 98 -9.84 -9.16 -5.35
C THR A 98 -11.03 -9.74 -6.10
N LEU A 99 -11.94 -10.35 -5.34
CA LEU A 99 -13.23 -10.85 -5.78
C LEU A 99 -14.33 -9.95 -5.22
N ALA A 100 -15.46 -9.86 -5.91
CA ALA A 100 -16.58 -9.06 -5.44
C ALA A 100 -17.95 -9.62 -5.83
N ASP A 101 -18.95 -9.25 -5.06
CA ASP A 101 -20.37 -9.43 -5.35
C ASP A 101 -21.13 -8.14 -4.99
N GLU A 102 -22.46 -8.19 -4.92
CA GLU A 102 -23.26 -7.03 -4.52
C GLU A 102 -23.08 -6.63 -3.04
N SER A 103 -22.61 -7.56 -2.20
CA SER A 103 -22.47 -7.38 -0.76
C SER A 103 -21.12 -6.78 -0.37
N GLY A 104 -20.06 -7.07 -1.11
CA GLY A 104 -18.73 -6.57 -0.79
C GLY A 104 -17.59 -7.08 -1.67
N ARG A 105 -16.37 -6.85 -1.19
CA ARG A 105 -15.10 -7.29 -1.79
C ARG A 105 -14.34 -8.17 -0.81
N ILE A 106 -13.62 -9.16 -1.34
CA ILE A 106 -12.70 -9.99 -0.56
C ILE A 106 -11.43 -10.28 -1.36
N ASP A 107 -10.30 -10.16 -0.70
CA ASP A 107 -9.02 -10.51 -1.29
C ASP A 107 -8.86 -12.03 -1.34
N TYR A 108 -8.04 -12.49 -2.29
CA TYR A 108 -7.67 -13.88 -2.39
C TYR A 108 -6.19 -14.08 -2.68
N THR A 109 -5.69 -15.26 -2.28
CA THR A 109 -4.41 -15.82 -2.69
C THR A 109 -4.64 -17.23 -3.23
N ALA A 110 -4.17 -17.49 -4.44
CA ALA A 110 -4.18 -18.79 -5.08
C ALA A 110 -2.76 -19.36 -5.22
N TRP A 111 -2.56 -20.56 -4.68
CA TRP A 111 -1.26 -21.25 -4.64
C TRP A 111 -0.91 -22.01 -5.93
N GLN A 112 -1.83 -22.00 -6.88
CA GLN A 112 -1.71 -22.60 -8.21
C GLN A 112 -2.49 -21.75 -9.21
N ASP A 113 -2.23 -21.96 -10.50
CA ASP A 113 -2.95 -21.29 -11.58
C ASP A 113 -4.33 -21.94 -11.79
N PHE A 114 -5.39 -21.17 -11.54
CA PHE A 114 -6.78 -21.56 -11.83
C PHE A 114 -7.29 -21.01 -13.16
N GLY A 115 -6.46 -20.26 -13.91
CA GLY A 115 -6.84 -19.63 -15.18
C GLY A 115 -7.82 -18.46 -15.01
N LEU A 116 -7.77 -17.76 -13.88
CA LEU A 116 -8.68 -16.66 -13.58
C LEU A 116 -8.39 -15.45 -14.48
N SER A 117 -9.43 -14.78 -14.97
CA SER A 117 -9.32 -13.52 -15.69
C SER A 117 -10.19 -12.45 -15.05
N ALA A 118 -9.71 -11.20 -15.05
CA ALA A 118 -10.51 -10.07 -14.60
C ALA A 118 -11.82 -9.99 -15.40
N GLY A 119 -12.94 -9.88 -14.67
CA GLY A 119 -14.29 -9.83 -15.22
C GLY A 119 -15.03 -11.15 -15.24
N ASP A 120 -14.35 -12.30 -15.04
CA ASP A 120 -15.00 -13.61 -14.92
C ASP A 120 -15.91 -13.65 -13.69
N THR A 121 -17.03 -14.37 -13.78
CA THR A 121 -17.85 -14.72 -12.62
C THR A 121 -17.63 -16.19 -12.31
N LEU A 122 -17.26 -16.48 -11.07
CA LEU A 122 -16.80 -17.79 -10.64
C LEU A 122 -17.56 -18.26 -9.41
N THR A 123 -18.03 -19.50 -9.43
CA THR A 123 -18.37 -20.23 -8.22
C THR A 123 -17.12 -20.95 -7.70
N ILE A 124 -16.63 -20.50 -6.55
CA ILE A 124 -15.41 -20.99 -5.91
C ILE A 124 -15.81 -21.88 -4.75
N GLY A 125 -15.60 -23.18 -4.90
CA GLY A 125 -15.93 -24.20 -3.91
C GLY A 125 -14.75 -24.52 -3.01
N ASN A 126 -15.01 -24.66 -1.70
CA ASN A 126 -14.01 -25.06 -0.72
C ASN A 126 -12.75 -24.17 -0.72
N ALA A 127 -12.94 -22.86 -0.84
CA ALA A 127 -11.88 -21.87 -0.58
C ALA A 127 -11.65 -21.78 0.93
N GLY A 128 -10.40 -21.93 1.38
CA GLY A 128 -10.05 -21.73 2.78
C GLY A 128 -10.20 -20.25 3.15
N VAL A 129 -10.57 -19.94 4.39
CA VAL A 129 -10.56 -18.57 4.91
C VAL A 129 -9.39 -18.43 5.87
N ARG A 130 -8.61 -17.37 5.72
CA ARG A 130 -7.51 -17.02 6.62
C ARG A 130 -7.63 -15.58 7.07
N GLU A 131 -7.04 -15.25 8.22
CA GLU A 131 -6.89 -13.87 8.65
C GLU A 131 -5.63 -13.25 8.03
N TRP A 132 -5.78 -12.06 7.47
CA TRP A 132 -4.68 -11.22 6.98
C TRP A 132 -4.96 -9.78 7.41
N ASP A 133 -4.03 -9.19 8.17
CA ASP A 133 -4.17 -7.84 8.72
C ASP A 133 -5.54 -7.58 9.41
N GLY A 134 -6.01 -8.58 10.16
CA GLY A 134 -7.30 -8.55 10.87
C GLY A 134 -8.54 -8.72 9.99
N LYS A 135 -8.39 -8.88 8.67
CA LYS A 135 -9.48 -9.09 7.71
C LYS A 135 -9.50 -10.54 7.19
N PRO A 136 -10.67 -11.08 6.80
CA PRO A 136 -10.74 -12.38 6.15
C PRO A 136 -10.19 -12.30 4.71
N GLU A 137 -9.47 -13.34 4.29
CA GLU A 137 -8.96 -13.51 2.93
C GLU A 137 -9.21 -14.95 2.46
N LEU A 138 -9.60 -15.12 1.19
CA LEU A 138 -9.74 -16.44 0.58
C LEU A 138 -8.40 -17.04 0.17
N ASN A 139 -8.22 -18.32 0.48
CA ASN A 139 -7.02 -19.10 0.19
C ASN A 139 -7.40 -20.27 -0.71
N LEU A 140 -6.97 -20.21 -1.97
CA LEU A 140 -7.33 -21.17 -3.01
C LEU A 140 -6.16 -22.13 -3.22
N GLY A 141 -6.38 -23.41 -2.95
CA GLY A 141 -5.35 -24.45 -3.02
C GLY A 141 -5.81 -25.70 -3.75
N GLU A 142 -5.07 -26.80 -3.61
CA GLU A 142 -5.34 -28.06 -4.31
C GLU A 142 -6.77 -28.60 -4.09
N GLY A 143 -7.38 -28.29 -2.95
CA GLY A 143 -8.76 -28.71 -2.62
C GLY A 143 -9.86 -27.75 -3.06
N THR A 144 -9.53 -26.64 -3.71
CA THR A 144 -10.47 -25.61 -4.17
C THR A 144 -10.94 -25.93 -5.59
N SER A 145 -12.25 -25.83 -5.83
CA SER A 145 -12.83 -25.89 -7.17
C SER A 145 -13.25 -24.53 -7.65
N VAL A 146 -13.14 -24.32 -8.96
CA VAL A 146 -13.53 -23.09 -9.64
C VAL A 146 -14.38 -23.47 -10.84
N ALA A 147 -15.61 -23.00 -10.86
CA ALA A 147 -16.52 -23.11 -11.99
C ALA A 147 -16.82 -21.72 -12.55
N VAL A 148 -16.64 -21.53 -13.86
CA VAL A 148 -16.97 -20.27 -14.53
C VAL A 148 -18.48 -20.25 -14.81
N GLU A 149 -19.14 -19.17 -14.41
CA GLU A 149 -20.56 -18.92 -14.67
C GLU A 149 -20.73 -18.24 -16.03
N GLU A 150 -21.77 -18.62 -16.77
CA GLU A 150 -22.07 -18.03 -18.09
C GLU A 150 -22.61 -16.60 -17.98
N ASP A 151 -23.41 -16.35 -16.93
CA ASP A 151 -24.01 -15.05 -16.68
C ASP A 151 -23.13 -14.23 -15.72
N PRO A 152 -22.64 -13.05 -16.15
CA PRO A 152 -21.78 -12.23 -15.31
C PRO A 152 -22.58 -11.62 -14.15
N LEU A 153 -22.02 -11.71 -12.94
CA LEU A 153 -22.55 -11.01 -11.78
C LEU A 153 -22.37 -9.50 -11.95
N ASP A 154 -23.44 -8.73 -11.71
CA ASP A 154 -23.37 -7.27 -11.70
C ASP A 154 -22.80 -6.82 -10.36
N VAL A 155 -21.72 -6.03 -10.39
CA VAL A 155 -21.02 -5.57 -9.19
C VAL A 155 -20.78 -4.07 -9.28
N PRO A 156 -20.85 -3.33 -8.15
CA PRO A 156 -20.69 -1.88 -8.15
C PRO A 156 -19.23 -1.42 -8.19
N TYR A 157 -18.31 -2.26 -8.67
CA TYR A 157 -16.86 -2.05 -8.63
C TYR A 157 -16.26 -2.11 -10.03
N GLU A 158 -15.17 -1.38 -10.22
CA GLU A 158 -14.42 -1.42 -11.47
C GLU A 158 -13.68 -2.75 -11.62
N ILE A 159 -13.60 -3.23 -12.87
CA ILE A 159 -12.98 -4.49 -13.23
C ILE A 159 -11.66 -4.18 -13.90
N GLY A 160 -10.60 -4.87 -13.49
CA GLY A 160 -9.24 -4.60 -13.89
C GLY A 160 -8.45 -3.95 -12.76
N GLY A 161 -7.14 -3.83 -12.96
CA GLY A 161 -6.22 -3.26 -11.97
C GLY A 161 -5.94 -1.77 -12.17
N ASP A 162 -6.54 -1.13 -13.17
CA ASP A 162 -6.25 0.26 -13.52
C ASP A 162 -6.65 1.18 -12.37
N ALA A 163 -5.70 1.95 -11.85
CA ALA A 163 -5.90 2.88 -10.75
C ALA A 163 -5.00 4.12 -10.91
N ASP A 164 -5.48 5.24 -10.39
CA ASP A 164 -4.67 6.44 -10.20
C ASP A 164 -3.84 6.32 -8.91
N LEU A 165 -2.70 7.00 -8.84
CA LEU A 165 -1.77 6.88 -7.70
C LEU A 165 -2.39 7.26 -6.35
N VAL A 166 -3.35 8.19 -6.33
CA VAL A 166 -4.04 8.62 -5.10
C VAL A 166 -4.94 7.53 -4.50
N ASP A 167 -5.44 6.61 -5.32
CA ASP A 167 -6.37 5.56 -4.90
C ASP A 167 -5.66 4.27 -4.47
N ILE A 168 -4.32 4.23 -4.59
CA ILE A 168 -3.52 3.05 -4.26
C ILE A 168 -3.31 2.93 -2.75
N GLU A 169 -3.71 1.78 -2.20
CA GLU A 169 -3.57 1.44 -0.79
C GLU A 169 -2.53 0.32 -0.57
N THR A 170 -1.95 0.30 0.63
CA THR A 170 -1.05 -0.79 1.03
C THR A 170 -1.79 -2.13 0.98
N GLY A 171 -1.23 -3.08 0.24
CA GLY A 171 -1.79 -4.41 0.10
C GLY A 171 -2.54 -4.66 -1.20
N ASP A 172 -2.77 -3.61 -2.01
CA ASP A 172 -3.36 -3.74 -3.34
C ASP A 172 -2.53 -4.64 -4.27
N ARG A 173 -3.24 -5.37 -5.13
CA ARG A 173 -2.69 -6.51 -5.88
C ARG A 173 -3.14 -6.50 -7.33
N GLY A 174 -2.21 -6.77 -8.24
CA GLY A 174 -2.49 -6.77 -9.66
C GLY A 174 -2.87 -5.39 -10.16
N VAL A 175 -2.27 -4.35 -9.59
CA VAL A 175 -2.53 -2.95 -9.93
C VAL A 175 -1.84 -2.61 -11.25
N ASN A 176 -2.51 -1.80 -12.05
CA ASN A 176 -1.98 -1.22 -13.27
C ASN A 176 -2.01 0.31 -13.15
N VAL A 177 -0.93 0.97 -13.55
CA VAL A 177 -0.83 2.43 -13.48
C VAL A 177 -0.28 3.00 -14.78
N GLU A 178 -0.75 4.18 -15.18
CA GLU A 178 -0.18 4.97 -16.27
C GLU A 178 0.47 6.22 -15.70
N VAL A 179 1.80 6.22 -15.63
CA VAL A 179 2.58 7.16 -14.82
C VAL A 179 3.77 7.71 -15.61
N GLN A 180 4.32 8.82 -15.14
CA GLN A 180 5.63 9.30 -15.52
C GLN A 180 6.67 8.88 -14.47
N VAL A 181 7.86 8.47 -14.92
CA VAL A 181 9.01 8.27 -14.03
C VAL A 181 9.54 9.64 -13.62
N ALA A 182 9.23 10.10 -12.40
CA ALA A 182 9.66 11.40 -11.91
C ALA A 182 11.13 11.38 -11.49
N GLU A 183 11.55 10.32 -10.80
CA GLU A 183 12.92 10.11 -10.34
C GLU A 183 13.27 8.63 -10.47
N VAL A 184 14.51 8.30 -10.82
CA VAL A 184 14.98 6.91 -10.78
C VAL A 184 16.49 6.81 -10.50
N GLU A 185 16.83 5.92 -9.59
CA GLU A 185 18.20 5.48 -9.34
C GLU A 185 18.33 3.96 -9.48
N ARG A 186 19.43 3.51 -10.09
CA ARG A 186 19.83 2.10 -10.05
C ARG A 186 20.70 1.86 -8.84
N ARG A 187 20.38 0.83 -8.06
CA ARG A 187 21.18 0.43 -6.90
C ARG A 187 21.40 -1.07 -6.89
N THR A 188 22.57 -1.47 -6.41
CA THR A 188 22.84 -2.86 -6.04
C THR A 188 22.65 -2.98 -4.53
N ILE A 189 21.75 -3.87 -4.11
CA ILE A 189 21.46 -4.14 -2.70
C ILE A 189 21.93 -5.54 -2.32
N ASP A 190 22.52 -5.68 -1.13
CA ASP A 190 22.84 -6.98 -0.56
C ASP A 190 21.58 -7.61 0.05
N GLY A 191 20.97 -8.52 -0.71
CA GLY A 191 19.85 -9.33 -0.28
C GLY A 191 20.30 -10.62 0.40
N ARG A 192 19.32 -11.40 0.86
CA ARG A 192 19.56 -12.72 1.48
C ARG A 192 20.20 -13.72 0.51
N ASP A 193 19.93 -13.58 -0.78
CA ASP A 193 20.42 -14.45 -1.86
C ASP A 193 21.66 -13.86 -2.56
N GLY A 194 22.23 -12.79 -2.01
CA GLY A 194 23.37 -12.06 -2.56
C GLY A 194 22.98 -10.69 -3.11
N GLU A 195 23.89 -10.11 -3.88
CA GLU A 195 23.69 -8.82 -4.54
C GLU A 195 22.54 -8.90 -5.56
N THR A 196 21.62 -7.94 -5.50
CA THR A 196 20.50 -7.79 -6.43
C THR A 196 20.49 -6.35 -6.94
N ASP A 197 20.43 -6.19 -8.26
CA ASP A 197 20.24 -4.87 -8.86
C ASP A 197 18.76 -4.53 -8.89
N ILE A 198 18.42 -3.33 -8.42
CA ILE A 198 17.06 -2.80 -8.40
C ILE A 198 17.03 -1.40 -9.03
N LEU A 199 15.86 -0.99 -9.49
CA LEU A 199 15.55 0.43 -9.68
C LEU A 199 14.71 0.89 -8.50
N SER A 200 14.96 2.10 -8.02
CA SER A 200 14.11 2.75 -7.04
C SER A 200 13.97 4.22 -7.36
N GLY A 201 12.81 4.79 -7.07
CA GLY A 201 12.55 6.18 -7.38
C GLY A 201 11.10 6.55 -7.14
N VAL A 202 10.58 7.46 -7.95
CA VAL A 202 9.23 8.03 -7.81
C VAL A 202 8.48 7.93 -9.13
N LEU A 203 7.24 7.43 -9.05
CA LEU A 203 6.26 7.46 -10.13
C LEU A 203 5.26 8.56 -9.83
N ALA A 204 4.82 9.27 -10.86
CA ALA A 204 3.92 10.41 -10.73
C ALA A 204 2.84 10.41 -11.82
N ASP A 205 1.65 10.88 -11.46
CA ASP A 205 0.53 11.13 -12.37
C ASP A 205 -0.18 12.45 -12.01
N GLU A 206 -1.38 12.66 -12.56
CA GLU A 206 -2.18 13.86 -12.30
C GLU A 206 -2.76 13.91 -10.88
N THR A 207 -2.75 12.78 -10.17
CA THR A 207 -3.35 12.63 -8.84
C THR A 207 -2.32 12.70 -7.71
N GLY A 208 -1.08 12.28 -7.96
CA GLY A 208 -0.03 12.37 -6.95
C GLY A 208 1.27 11.68 -7.36
N GLN A 209 2.04 11.29 -6.35
CA GLN A 209 3.29 10.56 -6.51
C GLN A 209 3.34 9.39 -5.53
N LEU A 210 4.00 8.30 -5.93
CA LEU A 210 4.32 7.18 -5.06
C LEU A 210 5.75 6.69 -5.29
N PRO A 211 6.42 6.22 -4.23
CA PRO A 211 7.74 5.62 -4.36
C PRO A 211 7.58 4.25 -5.04
N PHE A 212 8.51 3.91 -5.92
CA PHE A 212 8.54 2.58 -6.53
C PHE A 212 9.85 1.84 -6.29
N THR A 213 9.77 0.52 -6.32
CA THR A 213 10.92 -0.38 -6.43
C THR A 213 10.67 -1.38 -7.54
N ASP A 214 11.57 -1.42 -8.51
CA ASP A 214 11.62 -2.47 -9.52
C ASP A 214 12.67 -3.51 -9.12
N TRP A 215 12.19 -4.71 -8.81
CA TRP A 215 13.00 -5.83 -8.36
C TRP A 215 13.63 -6.61 -9.53
N ASP A 216 13.18 -6.34 -10.77
CA ASP A 216 13.75 -6.90 -12.00
C ASP A 216 13.90 -5.77 -13.03
N PRO A 217 14.98 -4.98 -12.97
CA PRO A 217 15.11 -3.69 -13.68
C PRO A 217 14.61 -3.67 -15.13
N HIS A 218 13.50 -2.98 -15.34
CA HIS A 218 12.88 -2.73 -16.64
C HIS A 218 13.51 -1.48 -17.28
N PRO A 219 14.07 -1.58 -18.51
CA PRO A 219 14.72 -0.45 -19.17
C PRO A 219 13.84 0.79 -19.34
N ASP A 220 12.53 0.59 -19.51
CA ASP A 220 11.57 1.68 -19.71
C ASP A 220 11.37 2.53 -18.44
N LEU A 221 11.68 1.98 -17.26
CA LEU A 221 11.69 2.69 -15.98
C LEU A 221 13.03 3.39 -15.68
N GLU A 222 14.12 3.11 -16.42
CA GLU A 222 15.45 3.69 -16.15
C GLU A 222 15.61 5.14 -16.61
N THR A 223 14.61 5.71 -17.29
CA THR A 223 14.69 7.06 -17.87
C THR A 223 13.66 7.99 -17.23
N GLU A 224 14.14 8.97 -16.48
CA GLU A 224 13.32 10.07 -15.95
C GLU A 224 12.55 10.78 -17.09
N GLY A 225 11.29 11.12 -16.82
CA GLY A 225 10.37 11.74 -17.77
C GLY A 225 9.67 10.75 -18.72
N ASN A 226 10.03 9.46 -18.74
CA ASN A 226 9.29 8.47 -19.51
C ASN A 226 7.87 8.31 -18.97
N SER A 227 6.88 8.34 -19.87
CA SER A 227 5.50 7.97 -19.57
C SER A 227 5.31 6.50 -19.91
N VAL A 228 4.88 5.70 -18.93
CA VAL A 228 4.81 4.25 -19.02
C VAL A 228 3.49 3.74 -18.46
N ARG A 229 3.04 2.60 -18.97
CA ARG A 229 2.04 1.75 -18.35
C ARG A 229 2.77 0.60 -17.65
N VAL A 230 2.54 0.48 -16.34
CA VAL A 230 3.02 -0.65 -15.53
C VAL A 230 1.82 -1.51 -15.21
N GLU A 231 1.87 -2.79 -15.58
CA GLU A 231 0.81 -3.76 -15.32
C GLU A 231 1.28 -4.85 -14.38
N ASN A 232 0.36 -5.38 -13.57
CA ASN A 232 0.65 -6.38 -12.54
C ASN A 232 1.73 -5.90 -11.53
N ALA A 233 1.56 -4.69 -11.02
CA ALA A 233 2.27 -4.22 -9.84
C ALA A 233 1.59 -4.74 -8.56
N TYR A 234 2.36 -4.85 -7.49
CA TYR A 234 1.83 -5.10 -6.15
C TYR A 234 2.28 -3.99 -5.21
N VAL A 235 1.47 -3.71 -4.18
CA VAL A 235 1.68 -2.56 -3.32
C VAL A 235 2.11 -3.02 -1.94
N ARG A 236 3.19 -2.44 -1.42
CA ARG A 236 3.69 -2.69 -0.05
C ARG A 236 3.90 -1.38 0.67
N GLU A 237 3.86 -1.44 2.00
CA GLU A 237 4.25 -0.30 2.81
C GLU A 237 5.78 -0.08 2.73
N TYR A 238 6.18 1.16 2.48
CA TYR A 238 7.55 1.62 2.63
C TYR A 238 7.56 2.94 3.39
N ARG A 239 8.17 2.96 4.58
CA ARG A 239 8.24 4.16 5.45
C ARG A 239 6.86 4.76 5.77
N GLY A 240 5.86 3.90 6.00
CA GLY A 240 4.52 4.28 6.41
C GLY A 240 3.60 4.75 5.28
N VAL A 241 3.97 4.54 4.01
CA VAL A 241 3.11 4.85 2.85
C VAL A 241 3.12 3.73 1.83
N PRO A 242 2.10 3.67 0.95
CA PRO A 242 2.08 2.73 -0.18
C PRO A 242 3.30 2.91 -1.09
N SER A 243 3.81 1.81 -1.62
CA SER A 243 4.90 1.77 -2.58
C SER A 243 4.61 0.76 -3.68
N ILE A 244 4.78 1.20 -4.92
CA ILE A 244 4.59 0.38 -6.12
C ILE A 244 5.80 -0.54 -6.27
N ASN A 245 5.55 -1.85 -6.32
CA ASN A 245 6.60 -2.84 -6.54
C ASN A 245 6.39 -3.53 -7.90
N VAL A 246 7.43 -3.45 -8.72
CA VAL A 246 7.50 -4.05 -10.06
C VAL A 246 8.36 -5.31 -9.97
N SER A 247 7.98 -6.37 -10.66
CA SER A 247 8.64 -7.67 -10.61
C SER A 247 8.81 -8.28 -12.01
N GLU A 248 9.47 -9.44 -12.07
CA GLU A 248 9.61 -10.26 -13.28
C GLU A 248 8.27 -10.65 -13.95
N PHE A 249 7.14 -10.52 -13.23
CA PHE A 249 5.80 -10.79 -13.77
C PHE A 249 5.06 -9.51 -14.19
N SER A 250 5.61 -8.35 -13.89
CA SER A 250 5.03 -7.08 -14.29
C SER A 250 5.34 -6.83 -15.77
N THR A 251 4.48 -6.09 -16.45
CA THR A 251 4.74 -5.63 -17.82
C THR A 251 4.89 -4.12 -17.77
N VAL A 252 6.01 -3.61 -18.25
CA VAL A 252 6.23 -2.18 -18.44
C VAL A 252 6.22 -1.89 -19.93
N SER A 253 5.46 -0.88 -20.34
CA SER A 253 5.43 -0.42 -21.73
C SER A 253 5.41 1.10 -21.80
N VAL A 254 6.17 1.67 -22.74
CA VAL A 254 6.16 3.13 -22.98
C VAL A 254 4.85 3.53 -23.65
N LEU A 255 4.28 4.64 -23.17
CA LEU A 255 3.08 5.23 -23.74
C LEU A 255 3.41 6.17 -24.91
N ASP A 256 2.54 6.20 -25.91
CA ASP A 256 2.62 7.14 -27.04
C ASP A 256 2.21 8.58 -26.66
N ARG A 257 1.77 8.79 -25.41
CA ARG A 257 1.36 10.06 -24.84
C ARG A 257 2.19 10.39 -23.61
N THR A 258 2.35 11.68 -23.32
CA THR A 258 2.88 12.12 -22.03
C THR A 258 1.77 11.99 -20.97
N VAL A 259 2.08 11.34 -19.86
CA VAL A 259 1.25 11.38 -18.65
C VAL A 259 1.49 12.74 -17.99
N GLU A 260 0.41 13.47 -17.71
CA GLU A 260 0.48 14.73 -16.99
C GLU A 260 0.81 14.44 -15.52
N VAL A 261 1.67 15.27 -14.94
CA VAL A 261 2.11 15.15 -13.55
C VAL A 261 1.61 16.36 -12.80
N SER A 262 1.06 16.15 -11.60
CA SER A 262 0.59 17.25 -10.77
C SER A 262 1.76 18.11 -10.24
N ASP A 263 1.65 19.42 -10.47
CA ASP A 263 2.54 20.42 -9.88
C ASP A 263 2.32 20.60 -8.36
N THR A 264 1.26 20.01 -7.80
CA THR A 264 0.91 20.09 -6.38
C THR A 264 0.68 18.70 -5.79
N GLY A 265 0.96 18.51 -4.50
CA GLY A 265 0.60 17.26 -3.82
C GLY A 265 -0.90 17.12 -3.64
N THR A 266 -1.35 15.95 -3.20
CA THR A 266 -2.75 15.72 -2.84
C THR A 266 -3.12 16.67 -1.71
N ARG A 267 -4.11 17.55 -1.95
CA ARG A 267 -4.52 18.55 -0.95
C ARG A 267 -5.45 17.94 0.07
N LEU A 268 -4.98 17.82 1.31
CA LEU A 268 -5.76 17.26 2.40
C LEU A 268 -5.67 18.15 3.65
N PRO A 269 -6.74 18.23 4.45
CA PRO A 269 -6.63 18.63 5.84
C PRO A 269 -5.66 17.70 6.58
N ILE A 270 -4.91 18.23 7.55
CA ILE A 270 -3.94 17.48 8.33
C ILE A 270 -4.61 16.28 9.02
N GLY A 271 -5.82 16.44 9.55
CA GLY A 271 -6.56 15.36 10.19
C GLY A 271 -6.83 14.19 9.24
N GLU A 272 -7.30 14.48 8.02
CA GLU A 272 -7.58 13.45 7.00
C GLU A 272 -6.31 12.74 6.53
N ALA A 273 -5.23 13.49 6.33
CA ALA A 273 -3.94 12.91 5.95
C ALA A 273 -3.36 12.00 7.06
N ILE A 274 -3.63 12.30 8.33
CA ILE A 274 -3.26 11.44 9.46
C ILE A 274 -4.14 10.20 9.52
N ASP A 275 -5.45 10.34 9.32
CA ASP A 275 -6.41 9.23 9.33
C ASP A 275 -6.13 8.22 8.21
N ALA A 276 -5.56 8.66 7.09
CA ALA A 276 -5.06 7.80 6.02
C ALA A 276 -3.82 6.95 6.40
N GLY A 277 -3.20 7.20 7.56
CA GLY A 277 -2.00 6.50 8.03
C GLY A 277 -0.67 7.03 7.47
N GLY A 278 -0.72 8.05 6.61
CA GLY A 278 0.42 8.61 5.91
C GLY A 278 0.11 8.81 4.42
N VAL A 279 0.77 9.78 3.79
CA VAL A 279 0.58 10.11 2.36
C VAL A 279 1.92 10.53 1.79
N TYR A 280 2.35 9.91 0.68
CA TYR A 280 3.69 10.15 0.13
C TYR A 280 3.86 11.56 -0.45
N ASP A 281 2.84 12.05 -1.15
CA ASP A 281 2.83 13.39 -1.72
C ASP A 281 1.56 14.14 -1.31
N VAL A 282 1.64 14.81 -0.16
CA VAL A 282 0.54 15.62 0.39
C VAL A 282 0.92 17.09 0.39
N GLU A 283 -0.05 17.94 0.09
CA GLU A 283 0.02 19.39 0.30
C GLU A 283 -0.97 19.80 1.40
N VAL A 284 -0.46 20.24 2.53
CA VAL A 284 -1.26 20.74 3.65
C VAL A 284 -1.11 22.26 3.77
N THR A 285 -2.11 22.94 4.31
CA THR A 285 -2.03 24.35 4.67
C THR A 285 -2.35 24.52 6.15
N GLY A 286 -1.44 25.11 6.92
CA GLY A 286 -1.63 25.26 8.36
C GLY A 286 -0.73 26.31 9.00
N HIS A 287 -1.03 26.64 10.26
CA HIS A 287 -0.30 27.62 11.05
C HIS A 287 0.87 26.98 11.79
N VAL A 288 2.05 27.60 11.72
CA VAL A 288 3.19 27.17 12.52
C VAL A 288 3.02 27.64 13.96
N LEU A 289 2.78 26.70 14.88
CA LEU A 289 2.55 26.98 16.30
C LEU A 289 3.85 27.13 17.09
N SER A 290 4.88 26.36 16.74
CA SER A 290 6.17 26.39 17.44
C SER A 290 7.29 25.75 16.63
N VAL A 291 8.53 26.09 16.99
CA VAL A 291 9.75 25.42 16.50
C VAL A 291 10.35 24.60 17.63
N ARG A 292 10.47 23.28 17.43
CA ARG A 292 10.97 22.32 18.41
C ARG A 292 12.48 22.44 18.64
N GLU A 293 12.94 21.91 19.77
CA GLU A 293 14.37 21.73 20.06
C GLU A 293 15.04 20.82 19.01
N GLY A 294 16.31 21.08 18.72
CA GLY A 294 17.02 20.43 17.63
C GLY A 294 16.64 20.97 16.24
N SER A 295 16.18 22.23 16.20
CA SER A 295 16.04 23.06 15.00
C SER A 295 17.16 24.11 14.94
N GLY A 296 17.37 24.74 13.79
CA GLY A 296 18.46 25.68 13.53
C GLY A 296 19.75 24.93 13.20
N LEU A 297 20.87 25.40 13.76
CA LEU A 297 22.18 24.76 13.61
C LEU A 297 22.26 23.49 14.47
N ILE A 298 22.44 22.35 13.82
CA ILE A 298 22.54 21.03 14.46
C ILE A 298 23.85 20.34 14.06
N GLN A 299 24.17 19.25 14.75
CA GLN A 299 25.27 18.36 14.36
C GLN A 299 24.75 16.97 14.04
N ARG A 300 25.34 16.32 13.03
CA ARG A 300 24.98 14.97 12.60
C ARG A 300 26.14 14.00 12.73
N CYS A 301 25.81 12.75 12.99
CA CYS A 301 26.76 11.67 13.06
C CYS A 301 27.26 11.35 11.65
N PRO A 302 28.58 11.34 11.39
CA PRO A 302 29.11 11.03 10.07
C PRO A 302 28.86 9.58 9.62
N GLU A 303 28.44 8.70 10.53
CA GLU A 303 28.23 7.27 10.25
C GLU A 303 26.75 6.90 10.00
N CYS A 304 25.80 7.58 10.65
CA CYS A 304 24.37 7.26 10.50
C CYS A 304 23.46 8.47 10.32
N ASP A 305 24.02 9.65 10.15
CA ASP A 305 23.32 10.91 9.91
C ASP A 305 22.36 11.39 11.02
N ARG A 306 22.26 10.63 12.12
CA ARG A 306 21.43 11.01 13.26
C ARG A 306 22.01 12.22 13.98
N VAL A 307 21.11 13.01 14.55
CA VAL A 307 21.46 14.20 15.35
C VAL A 307 22.33 13.81 16.53
N VAL A 308 23.43 14.53 16.68
CA VAL A 308 24.39 14.41 17.77
C VAL A 308 24.03 15.40 18.87
N GLN A 309 24.08 14.95 20.13
CA GLN A 309 23.90 15.81 21.30
C GLN A 309 25.15 15.76 22.15
N ASN A 310 25.77 16.91 22.41
CA ASN A 310 27.00 17.03 23.21
C ASN A 310 28.12 16.09 22.74
N GLY A 311 28.33 15.97 21.43
CA GLY A 311 29.33 15.08 20.83
C GLY A 311 28.98 13.59 20.89
N GLN A 312 27.76 13.22 21.27
CA GLN A 312 27.33 11.81 21.36
C GLN A 312 26.19 11.48 20.38
N CYS A 313 26.43 10.45 19.58
CA CYS A 313 25.43 9.74 18.81
C CYS A 313 24.84 8.59 19.65
N ARG A 314 23.51 8.42 19.63
CA ARG A 314 22.83 7.34 20.38
C ARG A 314 23.24 5.94 19.95
N THR A 315 23.73 5.78 18.71
CA THR A 315 24.11 4.48 18.14
C THR A 315 25.62 4.24 18.19
N HIS A 316 26.43 5.24 17.85
CA HIS A 316 27.89 5.10 17.69
C HIS A 316 28.70 5.66 18.86
N GLY A 317 28.05 6.25 19.86
CA GLY A 317 28.73 6.82 21.02
C GLY A 317 29.36 8.18 20.70
N GLU A 318 30.58 8.43 21.18
CA GLU A 318 31.29 9.68 20.95
C GLU A 318 31.69 9.81 19.48
N VAL A 319 31.29 10.90 18.83
CA VAL A 319 31.55 11.17 17.42
C VAL A 319 31.85 12.64 17.18
N ASP A 320 32.75 12.93 16.23
CA ASP A 320 32.96 14.28 15.71
C ASP A 320 31.86 14.61 14.70
N GLY A 321 30.77 15.19 15.21
CA GLY A 321 29.62 15.55 14.39
C GLY A 321 29.94 16.65 13.38
N TYR A 322 29.33 16.58 12.20
CA TYR A 322 29.41 17.65 11.21
C TYR A 322 28.17 18.54 11.31
N ASP A 323 28.33 19.85 11.08
CA ASP A 323 27.19 20.78 11.23
C ASP A 323 26.25 20.71 10.03
N ASP A 324 24.97 20.87 10.32
CA ASP A 324 23.85 20.88 9.37
C ASP A 324 22.77 21.88 9.82
N LEU A 325 21.85 22.21 8.93
CA LEU A 325 20.67 23.03 9.23
C LEU A 325 19.40 22.20 9.09
N ARG A 326 18.48 22.36 10.05
CA ARG A 326 17.16 21.72 9.99
C ARG A 326 16.15 22.49 10.80
N VAL A 327 14.89 22.47 10.42
CA VAL A 327 13.78 22.94 11.26
C VAL A 327 12.81 21.80 11.57
N LYS A 328 12.32 21.76 12.80
CA LYS A 328 11.16 20.96 13.21
C LYS A 328 10.06 21.90 13.67
N ALA A 329 9.13 22.20 12.78
CA ALA A 329 8.00 23.09 13.04
C ALA A 329 6.76 22.28 13.40
N ILE A 330 5.96 22.76 14.36
CA ILE A 330 4.65 22.21 14.68
C ILE A 330 3.61 22.98 13.91
N VAL A 331 2.82 22.27 13.11
CA VAL A 331 1.85 22.85 12.18
C VAL A 331 0.47 22.31 12.52
N ASP A 332 -0.51 23.20 12.54
CA ASP A 332 -1.90 22.89 12.88
C ASP A 332 -2.84 23.66 11.95
N ASP A 333 -3.88 22.98 11.46
CA ASP A 333 -4.90 23.54 10.58
C ASP A 333 -6.31 23.51 11.21
N GLY A 334 -6.41 23.15 12.48
CA GLY A 334 -7.66 22.96 13.21
C GLY A 334 -8.32 21.58 13.05
N THR A 335 -7.87 20.76 12.10
CA THR A 335 -8.31 19.36 11.92
C THR A 335 -7.32 18.37 12.52
N GLY A 336 -6.04 18.72 12.55
CA GLY A 336 -4.99 17.94 13.18
C GLY A 336 -3.70 18.74 13.39
N THR A 337 -2.70 18.09 13.97
CA THR A 337 -1.38 18.67 14.20
C THR A 337 -0.29 17.71 13.69
N LEU A 338 0.70 18.24 12.99
CA LEU A 338 1.88 17.47 12.54
C LEU A 338 3.19 18.19 12.87
N THR A 339 4.30 17.44 12.79
CA THR A 339 5.65 18.01 12.81
C THR A 339 6.19 18.10 11.39
N ALA A 340 6.32 19.31 10.85
CA ALA A 340 7.00 19.54 9.58
C ALA A 340 8.52 19.55 9.82
N VAL A 341 9.24 18.68 9.11
CA VAL A 341 10.69 18.58 9.10
C VAL A 341 11.20 19.24 7.83
N LEU A 342 11.90 20.36 8.00
CA LEU A 342 12.48 21.12 6.89
C LEU A 342 13.98 20.84 6.85
N ASP A 343 14.48 20.45 5.69
CA ASP A 343 15.88 20.12 5.47
C ASP A 343 16.77 21.38 5.43
N ALA A 344 18.04 21.21 5.08
CA ALA A 344 18.99 22.30 5.05
C ALA A 344 18.59 23.39 4.04
N GLU A 345 18.16 23.00 2.83
CA GLU A 345 17.84 23.95 1.76
C GLU A 345 16.69 24.87 2.18
N ILE A 346 15.56 24.29 2.60
CA ILE A 346 14.41 25.07 3.08
C ILE A 346 14.77 25.89 4.33
N THR A 347 15.58 25.32 5.23
CA THR A 347 16.01 26.03 6.44
C THR A 347 16.87 27.26 6.12
N GLU A 348 17.77 27.15 5.14
CA GLU A 348 18.65 28.25 4.70
C GLU A 348 17.84 29.41 4.09
N GLU A 349 16.79 29.10 3.33
CA GLU A 349 15.86 30.10 2.78
C GLU A 349 15.15 30.88 3.88
N ILE A 350 14.55 30.18 4.85
CA ILE A 350 13.85 30.79 5.98
C ILE A 350 14.80 31.64 6.83
N TYR A 351 15.99 31.12 7.12
CA TYR A 351 17.00 31.83 7.92
C TYR A 351 17.64 33.01 7.14
N GLY A 352 17.49 33.05 5.82
CA GLY A 352 18.10 34.07 4.97
C GLY A 352 19.62 33.96 4.92
N GLY A 353 20.16 32.74 4.92
CA GLY A 353 21.58 32.48 4.72
C GLY A 353 22.00 31.04 5.02
N GLY A 354 23.20 30.69 4.56
CA GLY A 354 23.70 29.31 4.64
C GLY A 354 24.35 28.90 5.96
N LEU A 355 24.79 27.64 6.01
CA LEU A 355 25.51 27.05 7.15
C LEU A 355 26.68 27.91 7.68
N GLU A 356 27.45 28.56 6.81
CA GLU A 356 28.56 29.43 7.22
C GLU A 356 28.11 30.61 8.08
N LYS A 357 27.03 31.30 7.66
CA LYS A 357 26.44 32.42 8.40
C LYS A 357 25.85 31.95 9.72
N ALA A 358 25.19 30.79 9.74
CA ALA A 358 24.64 30.19 10.94
C ALA A 358 25.75 29.87 11.98
N ARG A 359 26.87 29.29 11.52
CA ARG A 359 28.06 29.02 12.35
C ARG A 359 28.69 30.28 12.91
N GLU A 360 28.79 31.33 12.10
CA GLU A 360 29.32 32.63 12.54
C GLU A 360 28.43 33.24 13.62
N GLN A 361 27.12 33.32 13.38
CA GLN A 361 26.15 33.86 14.35
C GLN A 361 26.19 33.09 15.67
N ALA A 362 26.17 31.75 15.62
CA ALA A 362 26.24 30.91 16.80
C ALA A 362 27.55 31.12 17.60
N ARG A 363 28.67 31.32 16.90
CA ARG A 363 29.97 31.60 17.53
C ARG A 363 30.00 32.97 18.19
N GLU A 364 29.44 33.99 17.54
CA GLU A 364 29.36 35.36 18.08
C GLU A 364 28.45 35.43 19.32
N ALA A 365 27.32 34.73 19.29
CA ALA A 365 26.39 34.63 20.40
C ALA A 365 26.90 33.71 21.53
N MET A 366 27.90 32.85 21.25
CA MET A 366 28.28 31.70 22.08
C MET A 366 27.09 30.78 22.40
N ASP A 367 26.13 30.69 21.49
CA ASP A 367 24.89 29.94 21.65
C ASP A 367 24.40 29.44 20.29
N GLN A 368 24.20 28.14 20.15
CA GLN A 368 23.70 27.55 18.90
C GLN A 368 22.19 27.78 18.71
N THR A 369 21.44 28.06 19.78
CA THR A 369 19.99 28.27 19.67
C THR A 369 19.62 29.56 18.98
N VAL A 370 20.54 30.53 18.86
CA VAL A 370 20.29 31.83 18.22
C VAL A 370 19.78 31.70 16.78
N VAL A 371 20.23 30.67 16.07
CA VAL A 371 19.79 30.36 14.70
C VAL A 371 18.33 29.91 14.72
N ALA A 372 17.98 29.01 15.64
CA ALA A 372 16.62 28.54 15.83
C ALA A 372 15.67 29.65 16.30
N ASP A 373 16.16 30.57 17.14
CA ASP A 373 15.40 31.72 17.62
C ASP A 373 15.10 32.69 16.46
N SER A 374 16.08 32.96 15.60
CA SER A 374 15.91 33.79 14.40
C SER A 374 14.87 33.19 13.44
N ILE A 375 14.96 31.87 13.20
CA ILE A 375 13.96 31.14 12.40
C ILE A 375 12.58 31.22 13.05
N ARG A 376 12.49 31.06 14.37
CA ARG A 376 11.23 31.10 15.12
C ARG A 376 10.52 32.45 14.96
N GLU A 377 11.26 33.54 14.99
CA GLU A 377 10.73 34.90 14.78
C GLU A 377 10.14 35.08 13.37
N GLU A 378 10.68 34.36 12.38
CA GLU A 378 10.20 34.43 11.00
C GLU A 378 8.92 33.62 10.80
N ILE A 379 8.85 32.37 11.28
CA ILE A 379 7.76 31.46 10.87
C ILE A 379 6.63 31.29 11.89
N VAL A 380 6.87 31.47 13.19
CA VAL A 380 5.83 31.17 14.19
C VAL A 380 4.67 32.16 14.11
N GLY A 381 3.45 31.62 14.12
CA GLY A 381 2.20 32.37 14.03
C GLY A 381 1.77 32.69 12.59
N ARG A 382 2.60 32.39 11.59
CA ARG A 382 2.25 32.53 10.18
C ARG A 382 1.70 31.21 9.62
N GLU A 383 1.03 31.31 8.49
CA GLU A 383 0.42 30.17 7.79
C GLU A 383 1.28 29.78 6.59
N PHE A 384 1.46 28.49 6.39
CA PHE A 384 2.29 27.95 5.31
C PHE A 384 1.56 26.84 4.58
N ARG A 385 1.80 26.79 3.28
CA ARG A 385 1.54 25.64 2.43
C ARG A 385 2.79 24.77 2.42
N ILE A 386 2.62 23.50 2.77
CA ILE A 386 3.71 22.56 2.97
C ILE A 386 3.42 21.34 2.12
N ARG A 387 4.34 21.01 1.21
CA ARG A 387 4.29 19.78 0.40
C ARG A 387 5.35 18.82 0.88
N GLY A 388 5.04 17.53 0.94
CA GLY A 388 6.03 16.50 1.23
C GLY A 388 5.43 15.17 1.60
N HIS A 389 6.27 14.33 2.22
CA HIS A 389 5.92 12.98 2.65
C HIS A 389 5.44 12.99 4.09
N LEU A 390 4.18 12.65 4.30
CA LEU A 390 3.59 12.47 5.62
C LEU A 390 3.67 11.00 6.03
N SER A 391 4.24 10.76 7.21
CA SER A 391 4.23 9.46 7.88
C SER A 391 3.62 9.58 9.26
N VAL A 392 2.85 8.57 9.66
CA VAL A 392 2.26 8.47 10.99
C VAL A 392 2.87 7.27 11.72
N ASP A 393 3.47 7.53 12.88
CA ASP A 393 4.03 6.49 13.73
C ASP A 393 3.56 6.63 15.19
N GLU A 394 4.10 5.81 16.09
CA GLU A 394 3.78 5.84 17.52
C GLU A 394 4.12 7.18 18.22
N TYR A 395 4.93 8.03 17.58
CA TYR A 395 5.35 9.35 18.08
C TYR A 395 4.57 10.52 17.45
N GLY A 396 3.66 10.22 16.51
CA GLY A 396 2.76 11.17 15.86
C GLY A 396 3.04 11.35 14.37
N ALA A 397 2.43 12.38 13.79
CA ALA A 397 2.55 12.68 12.37
C ALA A 397 3.79 13.54 12.07
N ASN A 398 4.62 13.08 11.14
CA ASN A 398 5.80 13.79 10.65
C ASN A 398 5.67 14.02 9.14
N LEU A 399 5.86 15.26 8.70
CA LEU A 399 5.87 15.63 7.30
C LEU A 399 7.29 16.05 6.92
N ASP A 400 8.00 15.23 6.17
CA ASP A 400 9.29 15.58 5.58
C ASP A 400 9.03 16.46 4.36
N ALA A 401 9.29 17.77 4.51
CA ALA A 401 8.86 18.77 3.53
C ALA A 401 9.82 18.83 2.33
N SER A 402 9.26 18.77 1.14
CA SER A 402 9.94 19.10 -0.13
C SER A 402 9.68 20.54 -0.56
N ALA A 403 8.61 21.16 -0.07
CA ALA A 403 8.34 22.59 -0.27
C ALA A 403 7.67 23.22 0.96
N PHE A 404 7.98 24.49 1.22
CA PHE A 404 7.45 25.26 2.34
C PHE A 404 7.29 26.72 1.93
N ALA A 405 6.05 27.17 1.73
CA ALA A 405 5.75 28.51 1.20
C ALA A 405 4.75 29.24 2.10
N GLU A 406 5.04 30.50 2.45
CA GLU A 406 4.11 31.33 3.23
C GLU A 406 2.83 31.59 2.44
N VAL A 407 1.68 31.45 3.10
CA VAL A 407 0.38 31.83 2.55
C VAL A 407 0.13 33.31 2.86
N ASP A 408 0.42 34.16 1.88
CA ASP A 408 0.20 35.62 1.97
C ASP A 408 -1.10 36.05 1.24
N ASP A 409 -2.12 35.20 1.31
CA ASP A 409 -3.44 35.54 0.75
C ASP A 409 -4.04 36.74 1.48
N GLU A 410 -4.54 37.72 0.72
CA GLU A 410 -5.17 38.90 1.32
C GLU A 410 -6.29 38.49 2.28
N PRO A 411 -6.31 39.00 3.54
CA PRO A 411 -7.30 38.60 4.54
C PRO A 411 -8.76 38.74 4.09
N GLU A 412 -9.04 39.69 3.20
CA GLU A 412 -10.36 39.89 2.59
C GLU A 412 -10.76 38.73 1.67
N SER A 413 -9.82 38.23 0.86
CA SER A 413 -10.01 37.08 -0.03
C SER A 413 -10.29 35.82 0.78
N ARG A 414 -9.51 35.57 1.85
CA ARG A 414 -9.73 34.45 2.77
C ARG A 414 -11.09 34.51 3.46
N ALA A 415 -11.45 35.68 4.00
CA ALA A 415 -12.75 35.87 4.64
C ALA A 415 -13.92 35.65 3.67
N THR A 416 -13.76 36.07 2.40
CA THR A 416 -14.77 35.89 1.35
C THR A 416 -14.92 34.41 0.96
N ALA A 417 -13.82 33.68 0.82
CA ALA A 417 -13.85 32.25 0.54
C ALA A 417 -14.58 31.47 1.65
N LEU A 418 -14.18 31.69 2.91
CA LEU A 418 -14.81 31.05 4.07
C LEU A 418 -16.31 31.41 4.18
N LEU A 419 -16.66 32.67 3.96
CA LEU A 419 -18.07 33.10 3.97
C LEU A 419 -18.88 32.45 2.85
N THR A 420 -18.26 32.14 1.71
CA THR A 420 -18.93 31.47 0.59
C THR A 420 -19.18 30.01 0.92
N GLU A 421 -18.18 29.33 1.49
CA GLU A 421 -18.30 27.93 1.93
C GLU A 421 -19.36 27.75 3.02
N VAL A 422 -19.37 28.59 4.05
CA VAL A 422 -20.34 28.52 5.17
C VAL A 422 -21.76 28.92 4.74
N ARG A 423 -21.90 29.69 3.65
CA ARG A 423 -23.21 30.10 3.10
C ARG A 423 -23.69 29.23 1.95
N GLY A 424 -22.88 28.26 1.52
CA GLY A 424 -23.19 27.29 0.47
C GLY A 424 -24.45 26.51 0.75
#